data_AF-A0A520KYE0-F1
#
_entry.id   AF-A0A520KYE0-F1
#
_cell.length_a   1.000
_cell.length_b   1.000
_cell.length_c   1.000
_cell.angle_alpha   90.00
_cell.angle_beta   90.00
_cell.angle_gamma   90.00
#
_symmetry.space_group_name_H-M   'P 1'
#
loop_
_entity.id
_entity.type
_entity.pdbx_description
1 polymer ?
#
loop_
_entity_poly.entity_id
_entity_poly.type
_entity_poly.pdbx_seq_one_letter_code
_entity_poly.pdbx_strand_id
1 'polypeptide(L)' 'MNEDEIKHKFVDAGHKCPRCDSESADIGVRVIEVGRTRKMRANIRLCSGCGLIFYEYMPPL' A
#
# COMPACT_ATOMS: atom_id res chain seq x y z
N MET A 1 1.61 20.38 16.79
CA MET A 1 1.42 19.60 15.55
C MET A 1 0.28 18.65 15.82
N ASN A 2 -0.86 18.85 15.16
CA ASN A 2 -2.11 18.14 15.49
C ASN A 2 -2.13 16.78 14.78
N GLU A 3 -2.51 15.73 15.52
CA GLU A 3 -2.50 14.33 15.08
C GLU A 3 -3.43 14.08 13.87
N ASP A 4 -4.42 14.95 13.65
CA ASP A 4 -5.40 14.83 12.57
C ASP A 4 -4.85 15.23 11.18
N GLU A 5 -3.84 16.09 11.11
CA GLU A 5 -3.16 16.43 9.84
C GLU A 5 -2.28 15.29 9.32
N ILE A 6 -1.77 14.45 10.24
CA ILE A 6 -0.91 13.32 9.90
C ILE A 6 -1.74 12.21 9.25
N LYS A 7 -2.95 11.95 9.75
CA LYS A 7 -3.84 10.91 9.20
C LYS A 7 -4.28 11.20 7.77
N HIS A 8 -4.52 12.46 7.40
CA HIS A 8 -4.94 12.81 6.04
C HIS A 8 -3.80 12.89 5.01
N LYS A 9 -2.53 13.01 5.42
CA LYS A 9 -1.40 13.00 4.46
C LYS A 9 -1.05 11.63 3.90
N PHE A 10 -1.43 10.54 4.57
CA PHE A 10 -1.11 9.18 4.14
C PHE A 10 -2.25 8.47 3.38
N VAL A 11 -3.44 9.07 3.34
CA VAL A 11 -4.64 8.42 2.77
C VAL A 11 -4.83 8.73 1.29
N ASP A 12 -4.28 9.84 0.77
CA ASP A 12 -4.60 10.33 -0.58
C ASP A 12 -3.38 10.62 -1.48
N ALA A 13 -2.23 9.99 -1.22
CA ALA A 13 -1.22 9.89 -2.27
C ALA A 13 -1.66 8.77 -3.21
N GLY A 14 -2.28 9.09 -4.35
CA GLY A 14 -2.62 8.12 -5.39
C GLY A 14 -1.38 7.32 -5.79
N HIS A 15 -1.25 6.11 -5.23
CA HIS A 15 -0.10 5.26 -5.48
C HIS A 15 -0.23 4.74 -6.91
N LYS A 16 0.70 5.12 -7.77
CA LYS A 16 0.71 4.70 -9.16
C LYS A 16 1.15 3.24 -9.29
N CYS A 17 0.65 2.58 -10.33
CA CYS A 17 1.05 1.23 -10.66
C CYS A 17 2.54 1.20 -11.04
N PRO A 18 3.38 0.39 -10.38
CA PRO A 18 4.82 0.32 -10.68
C PRO A 18 5.12 -0.25 -12.07
N ARG A 19 4.12 -0.82 -12.76
CA ARG A 19 4.27 -1.41 -14.09
C ARG A 19 3.81 -0.50 -15.23
N CYS A 20 2.70 0.21 -15.07
CA CYS A 20 2.09 0.99 -16.16
C CYS A 20 1.72 2.42 -15.79
N ASP A 21 2.12 2.89 -14.61
CA ASP A 21 1.91 4.25 -14.09
C ASP A 21 0.43 4.70 -13.95
N SER A 22 -0.52 3.80 -14.21
CA SER A 22 -1.96 4.05 -13.99
C SER A 22 -2.31 4.08 -12.50
N GLU A 23 -3.47 4.66 -12.17
CA GLU A 23 -3.99 4.70 -10.80
C GLU A 23 -4.20 3.30 -10.21
N SER A 24 -3.97 3.17 -8.90
CA SER A 24 -4.22 1.93 -8.16
C SER A 24 -5.17 2.12 -6.98
N ALA A 25 -6.07 1.16 -6.79
CA ALA A 25 -7.00 1.11 -5.68
C ALA A 25 -6.40 0.30 -4.51
N ASP A 26 -6.59 0.78 -3.29
CA ASP A 26 -6.32 0.04 -2.06
C ASP A 26 -7.38 -1.06 -1.87
N ILE A 27 -6.94 -2.30 -1.68
CA ILE A 27 -7.80 -3.48 -1.44
C ILE A 27 -7.79 -3.89 0.04
N GLY A 28 -6.81 -3.43 0.80
CA GLY A 28 -6.67 -3.70 2.22
C GLY A 28 -5.27 -4.18 2.60
N VAL A 29 -5.13 -4.58 3.86
CA VAL A 29 -3.84 -4.90 4.47
C VAL A 29 -3.73 -6.40 4.75
N ARG A 30 -2.56 -6.98 4.48
CA ARG A 30 -2.22 -8.36 4.89
C ARG A 30 -0.85 -8.44 5.55
N VAL A 31 -0.71 -9.44 6.41
CA VAL A 31 0.60 -9.85 6.92
C VAL A 31 1.17 -10.85 5.94
N ILE A 32 2.31 -10.53 5.34
CA ILE A 32 3.05 -11.42 4.44
C ILE A 32 4.31 -11.92 5.13
N GLU A 33 4.68 -13.17 4.84
CA GLU A 33 5.92 -13.76 5.33
C GLU A 33 7.08 -13.34 4.43
N VAL A 34 8.14 -12.82 5.04
CA VAL A 34 9.35 -12.33 4.36
C VAL A 34 10.51 -13.23 4.75
N GLY A 35 10.90 -14.11 3.84
CA GLY A 35 11.87 -15.16 4.14
C GLY A 35 11.31 -16.16 5.14
N ARG A 36 12.17 -16.73 5.98
CA ARG A 36 11.80 -17.83 6.90
C ARG A 36 11.25 -17.39 8.26
N THR A 37 11.61 -16.19 8.72
CA THR A 37 11.39 -15.80 10.13
C THR A 37 10.72 -14.45 10.31
N ARG A 38 10.64 -13.62 9.26
CA ARG A 38 10.10 -12.27 9.37
C ARG A 38 8.68 -12.23 8.81
N LYS A 39 7.85 -11.41 9.43
CA LYS A 39 6.52 -11.06 8.92
C LYS A 39 6.48 -9.55 8.75
N MET A 40 5.88 -9.08 7.67
CA MET A 40 5.66 -7.66 7.45
C MET A 40 4.19 -7.41 7.17
N ARG A 41 3.70 -6.25 7.60
CA ARG A 41 2.40 -5.74 7.15
C ARG A 41 2.62 -5.08 5.80
N ALA A 42 1.79 -5.44 4.84
CA ALA A 42 1.79 -4.85 3.52
C ALA A 42 0.38 -4.43 3.14
N ASN A 43 0.27 -3.25 2.51
CA ASN A 43 -0.94 -2.83 1.84
C ASN A 43 -1.01 -3.53 0.47
N ILE A 44 -2.18 -4.04 0.10
CA ILE A 44 -2.45 -4.70 -1.17
C ILE A 44 -3.17 -3.71 -2.09
N ARG A 45 -2.62 -3.50 -3.28
CA ARG A 45 -3.21 -2.60 -4.27
C ARG A 45 -3.50 -3.29 -5.58
N LEU A 46 -4.54 -2.84 -6.27
CA LEU A 46 -4.93 -3.28 -7.62
C LEU A 46 -4.81 -2.13 -8.60
N CYS A 47 -4.04 -2.33 -9.67
CA CYS A 47 -3.97 -1.38 -10.77
C CYS A 47 -5.25 -1.41 -11.62
N SER A 48 -5.84 -0.24 -11.84
CA SER A 48 -7.02 -0.07 -12.70
C SER A 48 -6.72 -0.26 -14.20
N GLY A 49 -5.48 -0.02 -14.63
CA GLY A 49 -5.07 -0.09 -16.04
C GLY A 49 -4.69 -1.49 -16.51
N CYS A 50 -3.75 -2.16 -15.82
CA CYS A 50 -3.24 -3.47 -16.24
C CYS A 50 -3.64 -4.64 -15.32
N GLY A 51 -4.43 -4.38 -14.27
CA GLY A 51 -4.88 -5.42 -13.34
C GLY A 51 -3.79 -6.00 -12.42
N LEU A 52 -2.60 -5.40 -12.39
CA LEU A 52 -1.52 -5.85 -11.51
C LEU A 52 -1.93 -5.69 -10.04
N ILE A 53 -1.82 -6.79 -9.29
CA ILE A 53 -1.87 -6.77 -7.82
C ILE A 53 -0.45 -6.63 -7.30
N PHE A 54 -0.21 -5.66 -6.42
CA PHE A 54 1.10 -5.42 -5.83
C PHE A 54 1.00 -5.05 -4.35
N TYR A 55 2.13 -5.22 -3.65
CA TYR A 55 2.25 -5.00 -2.21
C TYR A 55 3.11 -3.77 -1.94
N GLU A 56 2.65 -2.91 -1.05
CA GLU A 56 3.42 -1.77 -0.55
C GLU A 56 3.70 -1.91 0.95
N TYR A 57 4.86 -1.42 1.37
CA TYR A 57 5.25 -1.46 2.77
C TYR A 57 4.29 -0.65 3.64
N MET A 58 3.77 -1.26 4.70
CA MET A 58 2.98 -0.57 5.71
C MET A 58 3.78 -0.48 7.02
N PRO A 59 4.13 0.72 7.50
CA PRO A 59 4.82 0.86 8.78
C PRO A 59 3.93 0.38 9.95
N PRO A 60 4.53 -0.13 11.04
CA PRO A 60 3.80 -0.40 12.27
C PRO A 60 3.21 0.91 12.85
N LEU A 61 2.02 0.79 13.45
CA LEU A 61 1.34 1.88 14.16
C LEU A 61 2.09 2.25 15.44
#